data_AF-A0A7X7B6L8-F1
#
_entry.id   AF-A0A7X7B6L8-F1
#
_cell.length_a   1.000
_cell.length_b   1.000
_cell.length_c   1.000
_cell.angle_alpha   90.00
_cell.angle_beta   90.00
_cell.angle_gamma   90.00
#
_symmetry.space_group_name_H-M   'P 1'
#
loop_
_entity.id
_entity.type
_entity.pdbx_description
1 polymer ?
#
loop_
_entity_poly.entity_id
_entity_poly.type
_entity_poly.pdbx_seq_one_letter_code
_entity_poly.pdbx_strand_id
1 'polypeptide(L)'
;MNNRKNLHSIANAIYAADKILNLLNKKQGQGADEITAGWRRAYPDMAVFGEITKIIANYLPGSEDHRGNHLKRTVDKCAFYEDTYKKLKQHLVSVKNEGLNGDRIFETLAAIKPYARRRQKTAIDKSMKIYKILKS
;
A
#
# COMPACT_ATOMS: atom_id res chain seq x y z
N MET A 1 39.42 1.97 -3.52
CA MET A 1 38.08 2.58 -3.35
C MET A 1 37.31 1.84 -2.27
N ASN A 2 36.65 2.57 -1.37
CA ASN A 2 35.37 2.18 -0.73
C ASN A 2 35.23 0.95 0.21
N ASN A 3 36.28 0.30 0.74
CA ASN A 3 36.10 -0.81 1.70
C ASN A 3 35.12 -0.50 2.85
N ARG A 4 35.18 0.71 3.43
CA ARG A 4 34.23 1.14 4.48
C ARG A 4 32.79 1.28 3.95
N LYS A 5 32.59 1.80 2.73
CA LYS A 5 31.26 1.93 2.12
C LYS A 5 30.67 0.55 1.78
N ASN A 6 31.51 -0.36 1.31
CA ASN A 6 31.12 -1.74 1.02
C ASN A 6 30.73 -2.47 2.32
N LEU A 7 31.54 -2.32 3.38
CA LEU A 7 31.23 -2.91 4.68
C LEU A 7 29.94 -2.34 5.28
N HIS A 8 29.71 -1.03 5.14
CA HIS A 8 28.47 -0.38 5.56
C HIS A 8 27.25 -0.88 4.75
N SER A 9 27.40 -1.05 3.44
CA SER A 9 26.34 -1.62 2.59
C SER A 9 26.01 -3.06 2.95
N ILE A 10 27.02 -3.88 3.29
CA ILE A 10 26.83 -5.26 3.73
C ILE A 10 26.11 -5.28 5.08
N ALA A 11 26.54 -4.43 6.04
CA ALA A 11 25.88 -4.31 7.33
C ALA A 11 24.40 -3.92 7.16
N ASN A 12 24.10 -2.92 6.33
CA ASN A 12 22.72 -2.51 6.05
C ASN A 12 21.88 -3.62 5.41
N ALA A 13 22.48 -4.41 4.51
CA ALA A 13 21.80 -5.57 3.92
C ALA A 13 21.49 -6.65 4.97
N ILE A 14 22.41 -6.91 5.90
CA ILE A 14 22.19 -7.85 7.01
C ILE A 14 21.07 -7.35 7.93
N TYR A 15 21.05 -6.07 8.28
CA TYR A 15 19.97 -5.47 9.08
C TYR A 15 18.62 -5.50 8.36
N ALA A 16 18.59 -5.27 7.05
CA ALA A 16 17.38 -5.38 6.25
C ALA A 16 16.85 -6.82 6.24
N ALA A 17 17.74 -7.80 6.04
CA ALA A 17 17.40 -9.21 6.03
C ALA A 17 16.81 -9.66 7.37
N ASP A 18 17.42 -9.27 8.48
CA ASP A 18 16.90 -9.56 9.82
C ASP A 18 15.50 -8.97 10.03
N LYS A 19 15.27 -7.72 9.63
CA LYS A 19 13.94 -7.09 9.71
C LYS A 19 12.90 -7.78 8.84
N ILE A 20 13.27 -8.22 7.64
CA ILE A 20 12.38 -8.97 6.75
C ILE A 20 12.04 -10.33 7.36
N LEU A 21 13.03 -11.04 7.90
CA LEU A 21 12.84 -12.33 8.57
C LEU A 21 11.87 -12.18 9.75
N ASN A 22 12.08 -11.17 10.60
CA ASN A 22 11.20 -10.87 11.73
C ASN A 22 9.77 -10.52 11.29
N LEU A 23 9.62 -9.79 10.17
CA LEU A 23 8.31 -9.46 9.61
C LEU A 23 7.56 -10.69 9.11
N LEU A 24 8.27 -11.60 8.43
CA LEU A 24 7.71 -12.85 7.95
C LEU A 24 7.33 -13.78 9.10
N ASN A 25 8.21 -13.94 10.10
CA ASN A 25 7.97 -14.77 11.28
C ASN A 25 6.76 -14.28 12.10
N LYS A 26 6.60 -12.95 12.25
CA LYS A 26 5.43 -12.37 12.94
C LYS A 26 4.11 -12.69 12.26
N LYS A 27 4.09 -12.79 10.93
CA LYS A 27 2.88 -13.15 10.17
C LYS A 27 2.66 -14.66 10.11
N GLN A 28 3.72 -15.46 10.20
CA GLN A 28 3.65 -16.93 10.23
C GLN A 28 3.19 -17.47 11.60
N GLY A 29 3.37 -16.71 12.68
CA GLY A 29 2.90 -17.05 14.04
C GLY A 29 1.37 -17.19 14.22
N GLN A 30 0.56 -17.07 13.16
CA GLN A 30 -0.86 -17.41 13.16
C GLN A 30 -1.17 -18.82 12.60
N GLY A 31 -0.16 -19.60 12.21
CA GLY A 31 -0.40 -21.00 11.85
C GLY A 31 0.79 -21.65 11.16
N ALA A 32 1.25 -22.71 11.81
CA ALA A 32 2.13 -23.77 11.32
C ALA A 32 3.65 -23.50 11.36
N ASP A 33 4.27 -24.46 12.05
CA ASP A 33 5.66 -24.84 12.06
C ASP A 33 6.32 -24.87 10.67
N GLU A 34 7.65 -24.91 10.72
CA GLU A 34 8.60 -25.16 9.63
C GLU A 34 9.11 -23.92 8.88
N ILE A 35 10.33 -23.55 9.31
CA ILE A 35 11.28 -22.58 8.78
C ILE A 35 11.62 -22.83 7.28
N THR A 36 11.19 -23.94 6.69
CA THR A 36 11.42 -24.34 5.29
C THR A 36 10.17 -24.29 4.39
N ALA A 37 8.98 -24.00 4.94
CA ALA A 37 7.75 -23.81 4.14
C ALA A 37 7.54 -22.35 3.69
N GLY A 38 8.38 -21.42 4.16
CA GLY A 38 8.15 -19.95 4.16
C GLY A 38 8.10 -19.22 2.82
N TRP A 39 8.35 -19.90 1.69
CA TRP A 39 8.19 -19.31 0.34
C TRP A 39 7.15 -20.05 -0.52
N ARG A 40 6.67 -21.23 -0.10
CA ARG A 40 5.86 -22.11 -0.97
C ARG A 40 4.35 -22.04 -0.75
N ARG A 41 3.83 -21.41 0.30
CA ARG A 41 2.38 -21.49 0.61
C ARG A 41 1.59 -20.19 0.75
N ALA A 42 2.20 -19.03 0.65
CA ALA A 42 1.43 -17.82 0.49
C ALA A 42 2.28 -16.87 -0.35
N TYR A 43 1.79 -16.53 -1.54
CA TYR A 43 2.23 -15.29 -2.15
C TYR A 43 2.13 -14.21 -1.06
N PRO A 44 3.21 -13.49 -0.74
CA PRO A 44 3.14 -12.45 0.28
C PRO A 44 2.01 -11.51 -0.13
N ASP A 45 1.03 -11.35 0.76
CA ASP A 45 -0.02 -10.34 0.61
C ASP A 45 0.64 -9.03 0.16
N MET A 46 0.00 -8.26 -0.71
CA MET A 46 0.59 -7.03 -1.25
C MET A 46 1.03 -6.07 -0.12
N ALA A 47 0.36 -6.14 1.04
CA ALA A 47 0.79 -5.49 2.27
C ALA A 47 2.19 -5.95 2.75
N VAL A 48 2.45 -7.27 2.80
CA VAL A 48 3.76 -7.85 3.15
C VAL A 48 4.82 -7.41 2.15
N PHE A 49 4.51 -7.50 0.85
CA PHE A 49 5.44 -7.09 -0.20
C PHE A 49 5.78 -5.59 -0.09
N GLY A 50 4.79 -4.75 0.20
CA GLY A 50 4.97 -3.33 0.46
C GLY A 50 5.87 -3.08 1.68
N GLU A 51 5.67 -3.80 2.77
CA GLU A 51 6.51 -3.67 3.98
C GLU A 51 7.96 -4.11 3.72
N ILE A 52 8.17 -5.24 3.03
CA ILE A 52 9.51 -5.69 2.62
C ILE A 52 10.19 -4.63 1.75
N THR A 53 9.47 -4.06 0.80
CA THR A 53 10.01 -3.04 -0.10
C THR A 53 10.35 -1.75 0.65
N LYS A 54 9.57 -1.37 1.69
CA LYS A 54 9.90 -0.26 2.60
C LYS A 54 11.17 -0.53 3.40
N ILE A 55 11.34 -1.76 3.89
CA ILE A 55 12.58 -2.16 4.60
C ILE A 55 13.76 -2.02 3.64
N ILE A 56 13.70 -2.60 2.44
CA ILE A 56 14.77 -2.48 1.44
C ILE A 56 15.08 -1.01 1.12
N ALA A 57 14.06 -0.17 0.93
CA ALA A 57 14.26 1.25 0.64
C ALA A 57 14.99 2.00 1.76
N ASN A 58 14.73 1.67 3.03
CA ASN A 58 15.34 2.33 4.19
C ASN A 58 16.81 1.93 4.40
N TYR A 59 17.21 0.75 3.92
CA TYR A 59 18.57 0.21 4.09
C TYR A 59 19.39 0.25 2.79
N LEU A 60 18.84 0.83 1.72
CA LEU A 60 19.55 0.99 0.46
C LEU A 60 20.75 1.94 0.66
N PRO A 61 21.96 1.59 0.19
CA PRO A 61 23.08 2.54 0.20
C PRO A 61 22.72 3.78 -0.62
N GLY A 62 22.88 4.97 -0.01
CA GLY A 62 22.40 6.21 -0.60
C GLY A 62 20.88 6.38 -0.43
N SER A 63 20.32 6.09 0.74
CA SER A 63 18.90 6.30 1.05
C SER A 63 18.44 7.76 0.86
N GLU A 64 19.37 8.71 0.83
CA GLU A 64 19.13 10.11 0.45
C GLU A 64 19.11 10.36 -1.07
N ASP A 65 19.62 9.42 -1.88
CA ASP A 65 19.62 9.50 -3.34
C ASP A 65 18.19 9.32 -3.90
N HIS A 66 18.01 9.84 -5.12
CA HIS A 66 16.76 9.77 -5.87
C HIS A 66 16.16 8.36 -5.96
N ARG A 67 16.99 7.30 -5.89
CA ARG A 67 16.55 5.90 -6.01
C ARG A 67 15.77 5.41 -4.79
N GLY A 68 16.27 5.67 -3.57
CA GLY A 68 15.58 5.29 -2.33
C GLY A 68 14.24 6.03 -2.18
N ASN A 69 14.25 7.34 -2.48
CA ASN A 69 13.05 8.17 -2.49
C ASN A 69 12.02 7.75 -3.54
N HIS A 70 12.45 7.38 -4.75
CA HIS A 70 11.55 6.90 -5.80
C HIS A 70 10.92 5.55 -5.43
N LEU A 71 11.70 4.63 -4.87
CA LEU A 71 11.20 3.33 -4.44
C LEU A 71 10.15 3.49 -3.34
N LYS A 72 10.43 4.29 -2.30
CA LYS A 72 9.48 4.60 -1.23
C LYS A 72 8.17 5.20 -1.75
N ARG A 73 8.25 6.23 -2.61
CA ARG A 73 7.08 6.85 -3.23
C ARG A 73 6.26 5.88 -4.09
N THR A 74 6.92 4.94 -4.76
CA THR A 74 6.24 3.94 -5.59
C THR A 74 5.48 2.95 -4.72
N VAL A 75 6.10 2.47 -3.64
CA VAL A 75 5.44 1.57 -2.68
C VAL A 75 4.25 2.25 -2.02
N ASP A 76 4.38 3.51 -1.60
CA ASP A 76 3.27 4.24 -1.00
C ASP A 76 2.11 4.43 -1.98
N LYS A 77 2.41 4.69 -3.27
CA LYS A 77 1.38 4.71 -4.32
C LYS A 77 0.70 3.35 -4.45
N CYS A 78 1.46 2.25 -4.52
CA CYS A 78 0.90 0.91 -4.64
C CYS A 78 -0.02 0.57 -3.47
N ALA A 79 0.40 0.82 -2.23
CA ALA A 79 -0.42 0.60 -1.03
C ALA A 79 -1.71 1.44 -1.07
N PHE A 80 -1.61 2.69 -1.53
CA PHE A 80 -2.76 3.56 -1.68
C PHE A 80 -3.74 3.06 -2.76
N TYR A 81 -3.25 2.61 -3.93
CA TYR A 81 -4.07 1.98 -4.97
C TYR A 81 -4.76 0.70 -4.49
N GLU A 82 -4.06 -0.13 -3.72
CA GLU A 82 -4.63 -1.35 -3.15
C GLU A 82 -5.79 -1.05 -2.20
N ASP A 83 -5.60 -0.11 -1.27
CA ASP A 83 -6.65 0.31 -0.32
C ASP A 83 -7.89 0.83 -1.06
N THR A 84 -7.69 1.66 -2.07
CA THR A 84 -8.81 2.17 -2.88
C THR A 84 -9.50 1.06 -3.65
N TYR A 85 -8.75 0.11 -4.23
CA TYR A 85 -9.35 -1.03 -4.90
C TYR A 85 -10.19 -1.87 -3.94
N LYS A 86 -9.70 -2.13 -2.71
CA LYS A 86 -10.46 -2.83 -1.66
C LYS A 86 -11.75 -2.10 -1.32
N LYS A 87 -11.69 -0.77 -1.12
CA LYS A 87 -12.87 0.07 -0.88
C LYS A 87 -13.87 0.02 -2.03
N LEU A 88 -13.40 0.12 -3.27
CA LEU A 88 -14.25 0.04 -4.46
C LEU A 88 -14.92 -1.33 -4.59
N LYS A 89 -14.18 -2.42 -4.34
CA LYS A 89 -14.73 -3.76 -4.35
C LYS A 89 -15.81 -3.94 -3.27
N GLN A 90 -15.57 -3.43 -2.07
CA GLN A 90 -16.57 -3.44 -0.98
C GLN A 90 -17.82 -2.66 -1.37
N HIS A 91 -17.66 -1.45 -1.94
CA HIS A 91 -18.78 -0.68 -2.46
C HIS A 91 -19.56 -1.40 -3.56
N LEU A 92 -18.87 -2.08 -4.49
CA LEU A 92 -19.54 -2.80 -5.58
C LEU A 92 -20.36 -3.99 -5.05
N VAL A 93 -19.84 -4.73 -4.08
CA VAL A 93 -20.58 -5.80 -3.40
C VAL A 93 -21.80 -5.24 -2.65
N SER A 94 -21.62 -4.13 -1.93
CA SER A 94 -22.68 -3.46 -1.20
C SER A 94 -23.80 -2.94 -2.12
N VAL A 95 -23.45 -2.34 -3.25
CA VAL A 95 -24.40 -1.89 -4.29
C VAL A 95 -25.14 -3.06 -4.93
N LYS A 96 -24.46 -4.21 -5.16
CA LYS A 96 -25.10 -5.42 -5.67
C LYS A 96 -26.17 -5.97 -4.71
N ASN A 97 -25.92 -5.92 -3.40
CA ASN A 97 -26.78 -6.54 -2.40
C ASN A 97 -27.97 -5.66 -1.99
N GLU A 98 -27.78 -4.35 -1.88
CA GLU A 98 -28.78 -3.44 -1.29
C GLU A 98 -29.19 -2.30 -2.24
N GLY A 99 -28.72 -2.34 -3.49
CA GLY A 99 -29.00 -1.32 -4.48
C GLY A 99 -28.17 -0.06 -4.32
N LEU A 100 -28.40 0.87 -5.25
CA LEU A 100 -27.62 2.09 -5.42
C LEU A 100 -28.36 3.23 -4.72
N ASN A 101 -27.80 3.76 -3.62
CA ASN A 101 -28.34 4.93 -2.92
C ASN A 101 -27.39 6.13 -3.03
N GLY A 102 -27.91 7.34 -2.79
CA GLY A 102 -27.13 8.58 -2.89
C GLY A 102 -25.93 8.66 -1.94
N ASP A 103 -26.03 8.11 -0.73
CA ASP A 103 -24.93 8.09 0.25
C ASP A 103 -23.76 7.24 -0.24
N ARG A 104 -24.05 6.11 -0.88
CA ARG A 104 -23.02 5.22 -1.44
C ARG A 104 -22.35 5.79 -2.67
N ILE A 105 -23.10 6.50 -3.50
CA ILE A 105 -22.51 7.28 -4.60
C ILE A 105 -21.54 8.31 -4.00
N PHE A 106 -21.94 9.00 -2.93
CA PHE A 106 -21.11 9.98 -2.25
C PHE A 106 -19.82 9.36 -1.68
N GLU A 107 -19.92 8.23 -0.98
CA GLU A 107 -18.78 7.49 -0.43
C GLU A 107 -17.83 6.99 -1.55
N THR A 108 -18.40 6.46 -2.64
CA THR A 108 -17.63 6.00 -3.80
C THR A 108 -16.88 7.15 -4.47
N LEU A 109 -17.54 8.30 -4.67
CA LEU A 109 -16.91 9.50 -5.20
C LEU A 109 -15.81 10.02 -4.28
N ALA A 110 -15.98 9.92 -2.96
CA ALA A 110 -14.95 10.26 -1.97
C ALA A 110 -13.70 9.37 -2.12
N ALA A 111 -13.91 8.06 -2.28
CA ALA A 111 -12.83 7.08 -2.45
C ALA A 111 -12.06 7.27 -3.76
N ILE A 112 -12.73 7.65 -4.85
CA ILE A 112 -12.11 7.82 -6.18
C ILE A 112 -11.46 9.20 -6.34
N LYS A 113 -11.92 10.23 -5.61
CA LYS A 113 -11.43 11.61 -5.70
C LYS A 113 -9.90 11.73 -5.77
N PRO A 114 -9.08 11.00 -5.00
CA PRO A 114 -7.62 11.12 -5.07
C PRO A 114 -7.01 10.83 -6.45
N TYR A 115 -7.64 9.93 -7.24
CA TYR A 115 -7.18 9.47 -8.57
C TYR A 115 -7.74 10.27 -9.74
N ALA A 116 -8.81 11.01 -9.48
CA ALA A 116 -9.41 11.87 -10.47
C ALA A 116 -8.41 12.95 -10.94
N ARG A 117 -8.33 13.19 -12.25
CA ARG A 117 -7.56 14.35 -12.76
C ARG A 117 -8.26 15.64 -12.33
N ARG A 118 -7.59 16.78 -12.48
CA ARG A 118 -8.04 18.08 -11.94
C ARG A 118 -9.50 18.40 -12.27
N ARG A 119 -9.93 18.17 -13.52
CA ARG A 119 -11.32 18.40 -13.96
C ARG A 119 -12.33 17.46 -13.27
N GLN A 120 -11.98 16.18 -13.14
CA GLN A 120 -12.81 15.18 -12.48
C GLN A 120 -12.90 15.44 -10.98
N LYS A 121 -11.80 15.88 -10.33
CA LYS A 121 -11.82 16.30 -8.91
C LYS A 121 -12.83 17.43 -8.67
N THR A 122 -12.81 18.45 -9.53
CA THR A 122 -13.79 19.55 -9.45
C THR A 122 -15.22 19.07 -9.66
N ALA A 123 -15.45 18.12 -10.57
CA ALA A 123 -16.78 17.53 -10.79
C ALA A 123 -17.25 16.72 -9.57
N ILE A 124 -16.35 15.94 -8.95
CA ILE A 124 -16.60 15.21 -7.70
C ILE A 124 -16.96 16.19 -6.57
N ASP A 125 -16.21 17.28 -6.41
CA ASP A 125 -16.50 18.28 -5.38
C ASP A 125 -17.86 18.95 -5.56
N LYS A 126 -18.23 19.26 -6.81
CA LYS A 126 -19.54 19.83 -7.12
C LYS A 126 -20.67 18.85 -6.84
N SER A 127 -20.55 17.61 -7.29
CA SER A 127 -21.55 16.56 -7.04
C SER A 127 -21.70 16.26 -5.55
N MET A 128 -20.60 16.21 -4.80
CA MET A 128 -20.63 16.10 -3.33
C MET A 128 -21.35 17.29 -2.67
N LYS A 129 -21.12 18.52 -3.12
CA LYS A 129 -21.82 19.70 -2.60
C LYS A 129 -23.32 19.67 -2.91
N ILE A 130 -23.71 19.32 -4.14
CA ILE A 130 -25.12 19.19 -4.54
C ILE A 130 -25.80 18.13 -3.68
N TYR A 131 -25.15 16.98 -3.48
CA TYR A 131 -25.69 15.92 -2.64
C TYR A 131 -25.94 16.39 -1.19
N LYS A 132 -24.99 17.14 -0.61
CA LYS A 132 -25.15 17.74 0.72
C LYS A 132 -26.33 18.72 0.78
N ILE A 133 -26.55 19.51 -0.26
CA ILE A 133 -27.67 20.46 -0.34
C ILE A 133 -29.01 19.70 -0.44
N LEU A 134 -29.08 18.66 -1.26
CA LEU A 134 -30.31 17.87 -1.45
C LEU A 134 -30.73 17.04 -0.23
N LYS A 135 -29.77 16.72 0.65
CA LYS A 135 -30.01 15.96 1.89
C LYS A 135 -30.22 16.85 3.11
N SER A 136 -29.97 18.15 2.98
CA SER A 136 -30.17 19.17 4.02
C SER A 136 -31.57 19.78 3.92
#